data_AF-A0A816HQJ9-F1
#
_entry.id   AF-A0A816HQJ9-F1
#
_cell.length_a   1.000
_cell.length_b   1.000
_cell.length_c   1.000
_cell.angle_alpha   90.00
_cell.angle_beta   90.00
_cell.angle_gamma   90.00
#
_symmetry.space_group_name_H-M   'P 1'
#
loop_
_entity.id
_entity.type
_entity.pdbx_description
1 polymer ?
#
loop_
_entity_poly.entity_id
_entity_poly.type
_entity_poly.pdbx_seq_one_letter_code
_entity_poly.pdbx_strand_id
1 'polypeptide(L)'
;ENELEDTYTLLIPTLEECVKKIINYMGMQACERSDKIPEGKASHAFYLAGVYRGGHDVLVRAKMALGGTTVYPGAQAITMQLTIRSTDGSAVQVIASGVE
;
A
#
# COMPACT_ATOMS: atom_id res chain seq x y z
N GLU A 1 20.61 -5.21 -0.18
CA GLU A 1 19.15 -5.12 0.05
C GLU A 1 18.65 -3.86 -0.64
N ASN A 2 17.63 -3.97 -1.48
CA ASN A 2 17.08 -2.84 -2.22
C ASN A 2 15.81 -2.37 -1.52
N GLU A 3 15.68 -1.07 -1.33
CA GLU A 3 14.56 -0.43 -0.64
C GLU A 3 14.15 0.84 -1.39
N LEU A 4 12.84 1.06 -1.52
CA LEU A 4 12.25 2.29 -2.02
C LEU A 4 11.13 2.71 -1.09
N GLU A 5 11.09 4.00 -0.77
CA GLU A 5 10.00 4.61 -0.02
C GLU A 5 9.44 5.79 -0.78
N ASP A 6 8.11 5.85 -0.90
CA ASP A 6 7.41 6.95 -1.57
C ASP A 6 6.07 7.26 -0.88
N THR A 7 5.53 8.45 -1.11
CA THR A 7 4.29 8.95 -0.51
C THR A 7 3.26 9.33 -1.57
N TYR A 8 2.10 8.70 -1.49
CA TYR A 8 0.99 8.87 -2.43
C TYR A 8 -0.22 9.51 -1.76
N THR A 9 -1.01 10.26 -2.52
CA THR A 9 -2.33 10.74 -2.10
C THR A 9 -3.39 10.11 -3.00
N LEU A 10 -4.26 9.31 -2.39
CA LEU A 10 -5.26 8.50 -3.06
C LEU A 10 -6.64 9.11 -2.86
N LEU A 11 -7.42 9.26 -3.94
CA LEU A 11 -8.82 9.69 -3.90
C LEU A 11 -9.76 8.50 -3.62
N ILE A 12 -9.48 7.77 -2.54
CA ILE A 12 -10.26 6.62 -2.09
C ILE A 12 -10.91 6.98 -0.76
N PRO A 13 -12.23 6.82 -0.61
CA PRO A 13 -12.97 7.40 0.51
C PRO A 13 -12.75 6.69 1.85
N THR A 14 -12.32 5.43 1.85
CA THR A 14 -12.17 4.62 3.07
C THR A 14 -10.87 3.82 3.07
N LEU A 15 -10.30 3.62 4.26
CA LEU A 15 -9.07 2.83 4.41
C LEU A 15 -9.31 1.39 3.95
N GLU A 16 -10.51 0.84 4.20
CA GLU A 16 -10.89 -0.54 3.85
C GLU A 16 -10.93 -0.74 2.33
N GLU A 17 -11.50 0.21 1.59
CA GLU A 17 -11.49 0.17 0.13
C GLU A 17 -10.06 0.33 -0.41
N CYS A 18 -9.25 1.18 0.22
CA CYS A 18 -7.86 1.40 -0.16
C CYS A 18 -7.03 0.12 -0.02
N VAL A 19 -7.11 -0.55 1.13
CA VAL A 19 -6.46 -1.85 1.38
C VAL A 19 -6.85 -2.88 0.31
N LYS A 20 -8.16 -3.04 0.06
CA LYS A 20 -8.66 -4.01 -0.94
C LYS A 20 -8.16 -3.71 -2.34
N LYS A 21 -8.16 -2.43 -2.75
CA LYS A 21 -7.66 -2.02 -4.06
C LYS A 21 -6.18 -2.32 -4.21
N ILE A 22 -5.36 -1.98 -3.22
CA ILE A 22 -3.92 -2.19 -3.28
C ILE A 22 -3.57 -3.70 -3.31
N ILE A 23 -4.21 -4.52 -2.47
CA ILE A 23 -4.03 -5.98 -2.48
C ILE A 23 -4.36 -6.55 -3.87
N ASN A 24 -5.53 -6.20 -4.41
CA ASN A 24 -5.98 -6.70 -5.70
C ASN A 24 -5.06 -6.24 -6.84
N TYR A 25 -4.60 -4.99 -6.78
CA TYR A 25 -3.76 -4.40 -7.81
C TYR A 25 -2.34 -4.99 -7.81
N MET A 26 -1.73 -5.12 -6.62
CA MET A 26 -0.38 -5.67 -6.49
C MET A 26 -0.35 -7.20 -6.69
N GLY A 27 -1.48 -7.90 -6.52
CA GLY A 27 -1.53 -9.35 -6.60
C GLY A 27 -0.73 -10.05 -5.50
N MET A 28 -0.52 -9.37 -4.36
CA MET A 28 0.26 -9.85 -3.22
C MET A 28 -0.66 -10.32 -2.08
N GLN A 29 -0.11 -11.05 -1.12
CA GLN A 29 -0.86 -11.56 0.03
C GLN A 29 -0.67 -10.67 1.24
N ALA A 30 -1.77 -10.36 1.93
CA ALA A 30 -1.72 -9.65 3.21
C ALA A 30 -1.10 -10.54 4.30
N CYS A 31 -0.15 -9.99 5.03
CA CYS A 31 0.48 -10.65 6.17
C CYS A 31 -0.27 -10.33 7.46
N GLU A 32 -0.24 -11.26 8.42
CA GLU A 32 -0.69 -11.04 9.80
C GLU A 32 -2.16 -10.56 9.96
N ARG A 33 -3.03 -10.84 8.97
CA ARG A 33 -4.40 -10.30 8.91
C ARG A 33 -4.46 -8.77 8.89
N SER A 34 -3.38 -8.13 8.44
CA SER A 34 -3.28 -6.67 8.33
C SER A 34 -4.22 -6.08 7.27
N ASP A 35 -4.91 -6.90 6.49
CA ASP A 35 -6.04 -6.50 5.65
C ASP A 35 -7.29 -6.09 6.44
N LYS A 36 -7.36 -6.46 7.73
CA LYS A 36 -8.47 -6.11 8.61
C LYS A 36 -8.17 -4.83 9.38
N ILE A 37 -9.00 -3.82 9.14
CA ILE A 37 -8.91 -2.52 9.80
C ILE A 37 -9.81 -2.53 11.04
N PRO A 38 -9.30 -2.16 12.23
CA PRO A 38 -10.14 -1.97 13.40
C PRO A 38 -11.09 -0.78 13.21
N GLU A 39 -12.33 -0.90 13.68
CA GLU A 39 -13.32 0.18 13.58
C GLU A 39 -12.84 1.48 14.24
N GLY A 40 -13.17 2.62 13.63
CA GLY A 40 -12.89 3.95 14.17
C GLY A 40 -11.43 4.42 14.06
N LYS A 41 -10.58 3.69 13.32
CA LYS A 41 -9.19 4.09 13.09
C LYS A 41 -9.07 5.10 11.95
N ALA A 42 -8.40 6.22 12.22
CA ALA A 42 -8.05 7.22 11.21
C ALA A 42 -6.72 6.94 10.49
N SER A 43 -5.99 5.91 10.93
CA SER A 43 -4.75 5.46 10.31
C SER A 43 -4.61 3.95 10.45
N HIS A 44 -3.94 3.33 9.48
CA HIS A 44 -3.73 1.89 9.43
C HIS A 44 -2.41 1.57 8.76
N ALA A 45 -1.75 0.50 9.19
CA ALA A 45 -0.58 -0.03 8.52
C ALA A 45 -0.88 -1.46 8.09
N PHE A 46 -0.58 -1.79 6.83
CA PHE A 46 -0.70 -3.15 6.34
C PHE A 46 0.55 -3.60 5.59
N TYR A 47 0.72 -4.92 5.55
CA TYR A 47 1.92 -5.58 5.10
C TYR A 47 1.56 -6.58 4.03
N LEU A 48 2.27 -6.53 2.90
CA LEU A 48 2.11 -7.48 1.81
C LEU A 48 3.40 -8.26 1.58
N ALA A 49 3.25 -9.53 1.22
CA ALA A 49 4.34 -10.36 0.76
C ALA A 49 3.97 -11.03 -0.57
N GLY A 50 4.98 -11.22 -1.41
CA GLY A 50 4.87 -11.88 -2.71
C GLY A 50 6.24 -12.27 -3.22
N VAL A 51 6.27 -12.95 -4.37
CA VAL A 51 7.50 -13.41 -5.00
C VAL A 51 7.55 -12.87 -6.42
N TYR A 52 8.60 -12.12 -6.73
CA TYR A 52 8.88 -11.62 -8.07
C TYR A 52 9.57 -12.71 -8.92
N ARG A 53 9.58 -12.51 -10.25
CA ARG A 53 10.20 -13.43 -11.21
C ARG A 53 11.65 -13.74 -10.78
N GLY A 54 12.03 -15.01 -10.84
CA GLY A 54 13.35 -15.48 -10.39
C GLY A 54 13.39 -15.94 -8.92
N GLY A 55 12.27 -15.91 -8.20
CA GLY A 55 12.21 -16.37 -6.82
C GLY A 55 12.65 -15.33 -5.80
N HIS A 56 12.59 -14.05 -6.16
CA HIS A 56 12.98 -12.95 -5.28
C HIS A 56 11.78 -12.52 -4.43
N ASP A 57 11.90 -12.63 -3.12
CA ASP A 57 10.86 -12.15 -2.21
C ASP A 57 10.71 -10.63 -2.32
N VAL A 58 9.46 -10.18 -2.29
CA VAL A 58 9.08 -8.77 -2.23
C VAL A 58 8.21 -8.56 -1.00
N LEU A 59 8.63 -7.61 -0.17
CA LEU A 59 7.92 -7.20 1.03
C LEU A 59 7.48 -5.75 0.86
N VAL A 60 6.22 -5.47 1.16
CA VAL A 60 5.65 -4.13 1.08
C VAL A 60 5.04 -3.76 2.43
N ARG A 61 5.32 -2.54 2.88
CA ARG A 61 4.66 -1.91 4.02
C ARG A 61 3.95 -0.66 3.52
N ALA A 62 2.65 -0.59 3.74
CA ALA A 62 1.85 0.60 3.42
C ALA A 62 1.29 1.17 4.72
N LYS A 63 1.70 2.39 5.06
CA LYS A 63 1.14 3.16 6.18
C LYS A 63 0.20 4.21 5.62
N MET A 64 -1.04 4.19 6.04
CA MET A 64 -2.09 5.07 5.53
C MET A 64 -2.71 5.87 6.65
N ALA A 65 -3.14 7.08 6.33
CA ALA A 65 -3.98 7.90 7.17
C ALA A 65 -5.05 8.58 6.32
N LEU A 66 -6.23 8.78 6.92
CA LEU A 66 -7.25 9.65 6.33
C LEU A 66 -6.63 11.05 6.17
N GLY A 67 -6.52 11.48 4.93
CA GLY A 67 -6.12 12.82 4.54
C GLY A 67 -7.26 13.81 4.74
N GLY A 68 -6.94 15.11 4.61
CA GLY A 68 -7.92 16.18 4.74
C GLY A 68 -9.05 16.10 3.72
N THR A 69 -10.07 16.93 3.93
CA THR A 69 -11.20 17.08 2.99
C THR A 69 -10.70 17.45 1.60
N THR A 70 -11.11 16.68 0.60
CA THR A 70 -10.80 16.97 -0.80
C THR A 70 -11.69 18.10 -1.32
N VAL A 71 -11.38 18.62 -2.51
CA VAL A 71 -12.17 19.65 -3.20
C VAL A 71 -13.59 19.17 -3.51
N TYR A 72 -13.81 17.85 -3.52
CA TYR A 72 -15.13 17.25 -3.74
C TYR A 72 -15.88 17.08 -2.41
N PRO A 73 -17.07 17.70 -2.26
CA PRO A 73 -17.87 17.56 -1.05
C PRO A 73 -18.23 16.08 -0.83
N GLY A 74 -17.89 15.56 0.35
CA GLY A 74 -18.12 14.17 0.74
C GLY A 74 -17.02 13.18 0.35
N ALA A 75 -15.94 13.62 -0.29
CA ALA A 75 -14.80 12.75 -0.59
C ALA A 75 -13.62 12.99 0.36
N GLN A 76 -13.13 11.88 0.93
CA GLN A 76 -11.95 11.81 1.78
C GLN A 76 -10.76 11.36 0.92
N ALA A 77 -9.59 11.95 1.15
CA ALA A 77 -8.34 11.43 0.59
C ALA A 77 -7.68 10.51 1.61
N ILE A 78 -6.79 9.65 1.13
CA ILE A 78 -5.89 8.86 1.97
C ILE A 78 -4.46 9.24 1.59
N THR A 79 -3.66 9.62 2.58
CA THR A 79 -2.22 9.74 2.41
C THR A 79 -1.60 8.40 2.76
N MET A 80 -0.80 7.85 1.85
CA MET A 80 -0.15 6.56 1.99
C MET A 80 1.36 6.69 1.83
N GLN A 81 2.13 6.26 2.83
CA GLN A 81 3.55 6.00 2.70
C GLN A 81 3.77 4.52 2.36
N LEU A 82 4.36 4.26 1.20
CA LEU A 82 4.67 2.92 0.72
C LEU A 82 6.17 2.67 0.85
N THR A 83 6.54 1.55 1.47
CA THR A 83 7.93 1.08 1.53
C THR A 83 7.99 -0.31 0.89
N ILE A 84 8.87 -0.50 -0.08
CA ILE A 84 9.04 -1.75 -0.82
C ILE A 84 10.48 -2.24 -0.60
N ARG A 85 10.64 -3.54 -0.30
CA ARG A 85 11.94 -4.19 -0.13
C ARG A 85 12.03 -5.48 -0.93
N SER A 86 13.18 -5.72 -1.53
CA SER A 86 13.50 -7.00 -2.17
C SER A 86 15.01 -7.24 -2.24
N THR A 87 15.39 -8.49 -2.45
CA THR A 87 16.77 -8.86 -2.81
C THR A 87 17.15 -8.39 -4.22
N ASP A 88 16.17 -8.16 -5.09
CA ASP A 88 16.37 -7.68 -6.47
C ASP A 88 15.93 -6.22 -6.63
N GLY A 89 16.77 -5.39 -7.25
CA GLY A 89 16.49 -3.96 -7.44
C GLY A 89 15.42 -3.71 -8.49
N SER A 90 15.32 -4.57 -9.51
CA SER A 90 14.29 -4.46 -10.55
C SER A 90 12.90 -4.72 -9.97
N ALA A 91 12.78 -5.72 -9.08
CA ALA A 91 11.55 -6.00 -8.35
C ALA A 91 11.02 -4.76 -7.59
N VAL A 92 11.91 -4.03 -6.89
CA VAL A 92 11.52 -2.81 -6.16
C VAL A 92 10.95 -1.75 -7.10
N GLN A 93 11.63 -1.50 -8.23
CA GLN A 93 11.21 -0.49 -9.21
C GLN A 93 9.88 -0.85 -9.88
N VAL A 94 9.70 -2.11 -10.28
CA VAL A 94 8.46 -2.56 -10.95
C VAL A 94 7.27 -2.41 -10.01
N ILE A 95 7.41 -2.82 -8.75
CA ILE A 95 6.31 -2.73 -7.77
C ILE A 95 5.99 -1.26 -7.45
N ALA A 96 6.99 -0.40 -7.37
CA ALA A 96 6.79 1.04 -7.17
C ALA A 96 6.02 1.67 -8.33
N SER A 97 6.41 1.36 -9.58
CA SER A 97 5.73 1.86 -10.79
C SER A 97 4.29 1.40 -10.94
N GLY A 98 3.89 0.34 -10.21
CA GLY A 98 2.51 -0.10 -10.20
C GLY A 98 1.58 0.90 -9.48
N VAL A 99 2.06 1.62 -8.47
CA VAL A 99 1.18 2.41 -7.59
C VAL A 99 0.88 3.82 -8.14
N GLU A 100 1.59 4.24 -9.19
CA GLU A 100 1.38 5.52 -9.90
C GLU A 100 0.06 5.59 -10.70
#